data_AF-A0A9N6WZE1-F1
#
_entry.id   AF-A0A9N6WZE1-F1
#
_cell.length_a   1.000
_cell.length_b   1.000
_cell.length_c   1.000
_cell.angle_alpha   90.00
_cell.angle_beta   90.00
_cell.angle_gamma   90.00
#
_symmetry.space_group_name_H-M   'P 1'
#
loop_
_entity.id
_entity.type
_entity.pdbx_description
1 polymer ?
#
loop_
_entity_poly.entity_id
_entity_poly.type
_entity_poly.pdbx_seq_one_letter_code
_entity_poly.pdbx_strand_id
1 'polypeptide(L)'
;MVLETLDAAFHYPMDHSFVIQNFSAIQYSRVVKPLQEATLQYSFVPAEPFAGRPFGLAINVAYRDMEGNFFREAVYNETVNIIELDEGFDGETFFLYIFLAAGAVLLLFLGQQTLASLGRKRGGSRIETGTSSSQSGVGDDGIDYDWIPKSTLSELNKSPKRSPRRSPRLRKGE
;
A
#
# COMPACT_ATOMS: atom_id res chain seq x y z
N MET A 1 32.70 41.89 -37.60
CA MET A 1 32.67 41.97 -36.13
C MET A 1 33.07 40.64 -35.54
N VAL A 2 33.47 40.60 -34.27
CA VAL A 2 33.79 39.37 -33.55
C VAL A 2 32.82 39.23 -32.38
N LEU A 3 32.05 38.15 -32.37
CA LEU A 3 31.20 37.77 -31.24
C LEU A 3 32.08 37.22 -30.13
N GLU A 4 32.11 37.86 -28.97
CA GLU A 4 32.98 37.46 -27.86
C GLU A 4 32.24 36.54 -26.90
N THR A 5 31.23 37.06 -26.21
CA THR A 5 30.50 36.31 -25.19
C THR A 5 28.99 36.46 -25.37
N LEU A 6 28.25 35.44 -24.95
CA LEU A 6 26.81 35.47 -24.83
C LEU A 6 26.46 35.04 -23.40
N ASP A 7 25.66 35.86 -22.74
CA ASP A 7 25.24 35.65 -21.36
C ASP A 7 23.75 35.92 -21.21
N ALA A 8 23.14 35.34 -20.18
CA ALA A 8 21.73 35.55 -19.91
C ALA A 8 21.48 35.75 -18.41
N ALA A 9 20.36 36.40 -18.11
CA ALA A 9 19.91 36.57 -16.74
C ALA A 9 18.38 36.63 -16.66
N PHE A 10 17.87 36.24 -15.48
CA PHE A 10 16.50 36.50 -15.09
C PHE A 10 16.39 37.77 -14.26
N HIS A 11 15.35 38.55 -14.54
CA HIS A 11 15.01 39.79 -13.89
C HIS A 11 13.53 39.80 -13.48
N TYR A 12 13.16 40.74 -12.63
CA TYR A 12 11.74 41.02 -12.40
C TYR A 12 11.11 41.63 -13.66
N PRO A 13 9.94 41.16 -14.12
CA PRO A 13 9.30 41.65 -15.34
C PRO A 13 9.00 43.17 -15.34
N MET A 14 8.81 43.75 -14.15
CA MET A 14 8.48 45.17 -13.99
C MET A 14 9.70 46.06 -13.69
N ASP A 15 10.84 45.46 -13.32
CA ASP A 15 12.05 46.20 -12.97
C ASP A 15 13.32 45.37 -13.25
N HIS A 16 14.08 45.79 -14.25
CA HIS A 16 15.28 45.09 -14.70
C HIS A 16 16.52 45.38 -13.83
N SER A 17 16.41 46.33 -12.89
CA SER A 17 17.50 46.67 -11.96
C SER A 17 17.82 45.51 -11.00
N PHE A 18 16.84 44.64 -10.75
CA PHE A 18 16.96 43.51 -9.85
C PHE A 18 17.15 42.21 -10.65
N VAL A 19 18.34 41.63 -10.51
CA VAL A 19 18.68 40.32 -11.08
C VAL A 19 18.30 39.23 -10.09
N ILE A 20 17.57 38.23 -10.58
CA ILE A 20 17.13 37.06 -9.83
C ILE A 20 18.15 35.93 -9.97
N GLN A 21 18.58 35.64 -11.19
CA GLN A 21 19.56 34.59 -11.49
C GLN A 21 20.43 35.01 -12.66
N ASN A 22 21.76 34.97 -12.48
CA ASN A 22 22.71 35.07 -13.58
C ASN A 22 22.99 33.67 -14.12
N PHE A 23 22.94 33.51 -15.43
CA PHE A 23 23.38 32.30 -16.10
C PHE A 23 24.83 32.44 -16.54
N SER A 24 25.48 31.30 -16.80
CA SER A 24 26.89 31.29 -17.19
C SER A 24 27.07 31.91 -18.58
N ALA A 25 28.11 32.73 -18.74
CA ALA A 25 28.49 33.28 -20.03
C ALA A 25 29.19 32.20 -20.88
N ILE A 26 28.83 32.11 -22.16
CA ILE A 26 29.51 31.27 -23.15
C ILE A 26 30.40 32.16 -24.01
N GLN A 27 31.65 31.76 -24.17
CA GLN A 27 32.60 32.45 -25.04
C GLN A 27 32.60 31.78 -26.43
N TYR A 28 32.24 32.54 -27.46
CA TYR A 28 32.17 32.02 -28.84
C TYR A 28 33.39 32.39 -29.67
N SER A 29 33.95 33.59 -29.47
CA SER A 29 35.07 34.14 -30.26
C SER A 29 34.90 33.96 -31.77
N ARG A 30 33.66 34.17 -32.28
CA ARG A 30 33.29 33.87 -33.67
C ARG A 30 33.33 35.14 -34.52
N VAL A 31 34.06 35.08 -35.63
CA VAL A 31 34.11 36.18 -36.60
C VAL A 31 32.89 36.13 -37.53
N VAL A 32 32.18 37.25 -37.65
CA VAL A 32 31.04 37.44 -38.55
C VAL A 32 31.39 38.53 -39.55
N LYS A 33 31.31 38.19 -40.85
CA LYS A 33 31.60 39.11 -41.95
C LYS A 33 30.43 40.08 -42.17
N PRO A 34 30.65 41.23 -42.82
CA PRO A 34 29.55 42.10 -43.26
C PRO A 34 28.54 41.32 -44.11
N LEU A 35 27.25 41.63 -43.97
CA LEU A 35 26.14 40.99 -44.70
C LEU A 35 26.02 39.47 -44.44
N GLN A 36 26.64 38.96 -43.38
CA GLN A 36 26.55 37.57 -42.96
C GLN A 36 25.80 37.46 -41.63
N GLU A 37 24.91 36.46 -41.54
CA GLU A 37 24.21 36.12 -40.30
C GLU A 37 24.95 35.01 -39.55
N ALA A 38 24.82 35.02 -38.22
CA ALA A 38 25.38 34.00 -37.36
C ALA A 38 24.32 33.52 -36.35
N THR A 39 24.18 32.20 -36.24
CA THR A 39 23.35 31.56 -35.23
C THR A 39 24.19 31.15 -34.03
N LEU A 40 23.71 31.46 -32.83
CA LEU A 40 24.31 31.11 -31.55
C LEU A 40 23.35 30.21 -30.77
N GLN A 41 23.90 29.19 -30.11
CA GLN A 41 23.11 28.24 -29.32
C GLN A 41 23.44 28.40 -27.83
N TYR A 42 22.48 28.92 -27.07
CA TYR A 42 22.62 29.09 -25.64
C TYR A 42 21.73 28.10 -24.89
N SER A 43 22.32 27.37 -23.95
CA SER A 43 21.60 26.44 -23.08
C SER A 43 21.84 26.84 -21.63
N PHE A 44 20.77 26.89 -20.86
CA PHE A 44 20.78 27.25 -19.45
C PHE A 44 19.74 26.42 -18.70
N VAL A 45 19.96 26.26 -17.40
CA VAL A 45 19.05 25.53 -16.52
C VAL A 45 18.52 26.52 -15.48
N PRO A 46 17.21 26.86 -15.51
CA PRO A 46 16.60 27.67 -14.48
C PRO A 46 16.60 26.90 -13.16
N ALA A 47 16.65 27.61 -12.03
CA ALA A 47 16.49 26.94 -10.74
C ALA A 47 15.05 26.43 -10.58
N GLU A 48 14.90 25.21 -10.07
CA GLU A 48 13.61 24.54 -9.79
C GLU A 48 12.57 25.40 -9.01
N PRO A 49 12.92 26.16 -7.95
CA PRO A 49 11.95 26.97 -7.21
C PRO A 49 11.39 28.15 -8.02
N PHE A 50 11.84 28.36 -9.25
CA PHE A 50 11.33 29.39 -10.14
C PHE A 50 10.20 28.90 -11.03
N ALA A 51 9.79 27.64 -10.96
CA ALA A 51 8.59 27.20 -11.63
C ALA A 51 7.33 27.94 -11.13
N GLY A 52 6.39 28.20 -12.05
CA GLY A 52 5.04 28.70 -11.71
C GLY A 52 4.84 30.22 -11.73
N ARG A 53 5.84 31.03 -12.13
CA ARG A 53 5.68 32.49 -12.29
C ARG A 53 6.45 33.06 -13.50
N PRO A 54 6.06 34.24 -14.02
CA PRO A 54 6.78 34.92 -15.10
C PRO A 54 8.09 35.57 -14.63
N PHE A 55 9.11 35.54 -15.49
CA PHE A 55 10.39 36.22 -15.32
C PHE A 55 10.75 37.00 -16.58
N GLY A 56 11.41 38.14 -16.42
CA GLY A 56 12.08 38.79 -17.55
C GLY A 56 13.36 38.02 -17.89
N LEU A 57 13.45 37.48 -19.11
CA LEU A 57 14.66 36.84 -19.64
C LEU A 57 15.38 37.83 -20.54
N ALA A 58 16.59 38.23 -20.14
CA ALA A 58 17.50 39.02 -20.95
C ALA A 58 18.66 38.14 -21.42
N ILE A 59 18.87 38.07 -22.74
CA ILE A 59 20.05 37.45 -23.34
C ILE A 59 20.87 38.57 -23.98
N ASN A 60 22.10 38.71 -23.52
CA ASN A 60 23.02 39.73 -23.98
C ASN A 60 24.15 39.10 -24.79
N VAL A 61 24.54 39.78 -25.86
CA VAL A 61 25.69 39.43 -26.67
C VAL A 61 26.69 40.56 -26.56
N ALA A 62 27.92 40.21 -26.17
CA ALA A 62 29.07 41.10 -26.25
C ALA A 62 29.83 40.82 -27.55
N TYR A 63 30.12 41.88 -28.30
CA TYR A 63 30.86 41.79 -29.54
C TYR A 63 31.82 42.96 -29.70
N ARG A 64 32.79 42.75 -30.59
CA ARG A 64 33.76 43.76 -30.97
C ARG A 64 33.60 44.11 -32.44
N ASP A 65 33.59 45.40 -32.76
CA ASP A 65 33.60 45.88 -34.14
C ASP A 65 34.97 45.66 -34.82
N MET A 66 35.14 46.17 -36.03
CA MET A 66 36.43 46.09 -36.74
C MET A 66 37.45 47.12 -36.22
N GLU A 67 36.99 48.21 -35.60
CA GLU A 67 37.82 49.25 -35.00
C GLU A 67 38.35 48.87 -33.59
N GLY A 68 37.84 47.79 -33.01
CA GLY A 68 38.24 47.26 -31.71
C GLY A 68 37.35 47.68 -30.54
N ASN A 69 36.27 48.44 -30.77
CA ASN A 69 35.35 48.88 -29.73
C ASN A 69 34.45 47.73 -29.28
N PHE A 70 34.16 47.71 -27.98
CA PHE A 70 33.29 46.72 -27.36
C PHE A 70 31.86 47.23 -27.25
N PHE A 71 30.93 46.38 -27.64
CA PHE A 71 29.50 46.61 -27.48
C PHE A 71 28.87 45.43 -26.76
N ARG A 72 27.79 45.72 -26.04
CA ARG A 72 26.94 44.71 -25.41
C ARG A 72 25.49 45.08 -25.67
N GLU A 73 24.75 44.13 -26.22
CA GLU A 73 23.37 44.36 -26.67
C GLU A 73 22.47 43.22 -26.22
N ALA A 74 21.25 43.56 -25.80
CA ALA A 74 20.22 42.60 -25.43
C ALA A 74 19.52 42.10 -26.69
N VAL A 75 19.94 40.93 -27.20
CA VAL A 75 19.36 40.31 -28.39
C VAL A 75 18.01 39.64 -28.11
N TYR A 76 17.74 39.32 -26.85
CA TYR A 76 16.45 38.82 -26.38
C TYR A 76 16.10 39.51 -25.07
N ASN A 77 14.89 40.02 -24.96
CA ASN A 77 14.42 40.72 -23.76
C ASN A 77 12.90 40.62 -23.65
N GLU A 78 12.43 39.46 -23.18
CA GLU A 78 11.00 39.16 -23.09
C GLU A 78 10.65 38.49 -21.77
N THR A 79 9.37 38.48 -21.43
CA THR A 79 8.88 37.76 -20.25
C THR A 79 8.56 36.31 -20.60
N VAL A 80 9.15 35.37 -19.87
CA VAL A 80 8.98 33.93 -20.04
C VAL A 80 8.36 33.30 -18.79
N ASN A 81 7.56 32.26 -18.97
CA ASN A 81 7.02 31.45 -17.88
C ASN A 81 7.84 30.17 -17.74
N ILE A 82 8.32 29.91 -16.53
CA ILE A 82 9.01 28.66 -16.21
C ILE A 82 7.98 27.66 -15.73
N ILE A 83 7.93 26.52 -16.41
CA ILE A 83 7.09 25.39 -16.03
C ILE A 83 7.99 24.29 -15.46
N GLU A 84 7.57 23.72 -14.34
CA GLU A 84 8.11 22.45 -13.88
C GLU A 84 7.56 21.38 -14.82
N LEU A 85 8.43 20.55 -15.37
CA LEU A 85 7.96 19.31 -15.96
C LEU A 85 7.80 18.35 -14.79
N ASP A 86 6.55 17.96 -14.50
CA ASP A 86 6.29 16.85 -13.60
C ASP A 86 7.16 15.67 -14.09
N GLU A 87 8.14 15.27 -13.28
CA GLU A 87 8.88 14.04 -13.53
C GLU A 87 7.81 12.95 -13.69
N GLY A 88 7.77 12.28 -14.85
CA GLY A 88 6.66 11.40 -15.26
C GLY A 88 6.44 10.16 -14.37
N PHE A 89 7.05 10.15 -13.19
CA PHE A 89 6.82 9.21 -12.12
C PHE A 89 5.81 9.78 -11.12
N ASP A 90 4.54 9.46 -11.35
CA ASP A 90 3.47 9.72 -10.38
C ASP A 90 3.61 8.78 -9.17
N GLY A 91 4.34 9.26 -8.16
CA GLY A 91 4.55 8.56 -6.91
C GLY A 91 3.23 8.26 -6.18
N GLU A 92 2.22 9.11 -6.30
CA GLU A 92 0.93 8.93 -5.63
C GLU A 92 0.23 7.68 -6.15
N THR A 93 0.13 7.55 -7.48
CA THR A 93 -0.43 6.36 -8.12
C THR A 93 0.41 5.11 -7.88
N PHE A 94 1.74 5.24 -7.87
CA PHE A 94 2.64 4.12 -7.58
C PHE A 94 2.41 3.55 -6.17
N PHE A 95 2.37 4.42 -5.15
CA PHE A 95 2.11 3.99 -3.77
C PHE A 95 0.69 3.45 -3.58
N LEU A 96 -0.30 4.02 -4.29
CA LEU A 96 -1.68 3.52 -4.27
C LEU A 96 -1.76 2.05 -4.72
N TYR A 97 -1.07 1.68 -5.81
CA TYR A 97 -1.07 0.30 -6.29
C TYR A 97 -0.34 -0.66 -5.35
N ILE A 98 0.78 -0.23 -4.74
CA ILE A 98 1.46 -1.04 -3.71
C ILE A 98 0.53 -1.28 -2.52
N PHE A 99 -0.14 -0.23 -2.05
CA PHE A 99 -1.07 -0.32 -0.92
C PHE A 99 -2.26 -1.25 -1.24
N LEU A 100 -2.82 -1.13 -2.45
CA LEU A 100 -3.92 -1.98 -2.91
C LEU A 100 -3.50 -3.45 -3.03
N ALA A 101 -2.30 -3.73 -3.56
CA ALA A 101 -1.76 -5.08 -3.64
C ALA A 101 -1.53 -5.68 -2.24
N ALA A 102 -0.93 -4.93 -1.32
CA ALA A 102 -0.75 -5.34 0.07
C ALA A 102 -2.10 -5.61 0.76
N GLY A 103 -3.09 -4.74 0.54
CA GLY A 103 -4.45 -4.91 1.03
C GLY A 103 -5.13 -6.17 0.50
N ALA A 104 -4.97 -6.48 -0.80
CA ALA A 104 -5.50 -7.70 -1.40
C ALA A 104 -4.88 -8.96 -0.79
N VAL A 105 -3.56 -8.98 -0.60
CA VAL A 105 -2.86 -10.10 0.06
C VAL A 105 -3.35 -10.27 1.51
N LEU A 106 -3.52 -9.17 2.24
CA LEU A 106 -4.03 -9.21 3.61
C LEU A 106 -5.47 -9.76 3.66
N LEU A 107 -6.35 -9.33 2.74
CA LEU A 107 -7.72 -9.84 2.64
C LEU A 107 -7.76 -11.32 2.30
N LEU A 108 -6.91 -11.79 1.40
CA LEU A 108 -6.77 -13.22 1.10
C LEU A 108 -6.30 -14.01 2.33
N PHE A 109 -5.31 -13.49 3.06
CA PHE A 109 -4.80 -14.12 4.27
C PHE A 109 -5.88 -14.21 5.37
N LEU A 110 -6.60 -13.12 5.65
CA LEU A 110 -7.73 -13.10 6.58
C LEU A 110 -8.88 -14.00 6.12
N GLY A 111 -9.20 -14.02 4.83
CA GLY A 111 -10.20 -14.90 4.23
C GLY A 111 -9.85 -16.38 4.41
N GLN A 112 -8.58 -16.76 4.16
CA GLN A 112 -8.09 -18.12 4.38
C GLN A 112 -8.14 -18.50 5.86
N GLN A 113 -7.67 -17.64 6.75
CA GLN A 113 -7.66 -17.89 8.20
C GLN A 113 -9.08 -18.07 8.77
N THR A 114 -10.03 -17.22 8.36
CA THR A 114 -11.42 -17.30 8.80
C THR A 114 -12.09 -18.57 8.25
N LEU A 115 -12.02 -18.84 6.95
CA LEU A 115 -12.58 -20.05 6.35
C LEU A 115 -11.98 -21.35 6.92
N ALA A 116 -10.66 -21.40 7.12
CA ALA A 116 -9.98 -22.55 7.73
C ALA A 116 -10.39 -22.77 9.20
N SER A 117 -10.67 -21.69 9.95
CA SER A 117 -11.16 -21.77 11.33
C SER A 117 -12.61 -22.29 11.43
N LEU A 118 -13.45 -21.96 10.44
CA LEU A 118 -14.84 -22.42 10.37
C LEU A 118 -14.94 -23.90 9.97
N GLY A 119 -14.04 -24.40 9.11
CA GLY A 119 -14.01 -25.81 8.70
C GLY A 119 -13.59 -26.80 9.81
N ARG A 120 -12.91 -26.33 10.86
CA ARG A 120 -12.47 -27.16 12.01
C ARG A 120 -13.57 -27.46 13.03
N LYS A 121 -14.79 -26.93 12.87
CA LYS A 121 -15.91 -27.11 13.81
C LYS A 121 -16.87 -28.25 13.44
N ARG A 122 -16.40 -29.30 12.75
CA ARG A 122 -17.12 -30.56 12.53
C ARG A 122 -16.31 -31.73 13.10
N GLY A 123 -16.42 -31.92 14.40
CA GLY A 123 -15.76 -33.02 15.11
C GLY A 123 -15.98 -32.93 16.62
N GLY A 124 -17.16 -32.49 17.05
CA GLY A 124 -17.55 -32.49 18.46
C GLY A 124 -18.27 -33.80 18.78
N SER A 125 -17.60 -34.70 19.50
CA SER A 125 -18.17 -35.89 20.13
C SER A 125 -19.50 -35.56 20.83
N ARG A 126 -20.52 -36.38 20.58
CA ARG A 126 -21.81 -36.34 21.26
C ARG A 126 -21.58 -36.72 22.73
N ILE A 127 -21.42 -35.73 23.59
CA ILE A 127 -21.45 -35.93 25.05
C ILE A 127 -22.93 -36.11 25.42
N GLU A 128 -23.37 -37.34 25.62
CA GLU A 128 -24.69 -37.62 26.18
C GLU A 128 -24.65 -37.44 27.70
N THR A 129 -25.24 -36.35 28.16
CA THR A 129 -25.56 -36.12 29.58
C THR A 129 -26.55 -37.18 30.02
N GLY A 130 -26.08 -38.17 30.77
CA GLY A 130 -26.82 -39.38 31.10
C GLY A 130 -28.09 -39.13 31.91
N THR A 131 -29.19 -39.77 31.49
CA THR A 131 -30.11 -40.55 32.34
C THR A 131 -31.01 -41.36 31.41
N SER A 132 -30.55 -42.54 30.98
CA SER A 132 -31.46 -43.58 30.49
C SER A 132 -31.20 -44.85 31.26
N SER A 133 -32.15 -45.17 32.14
CA SER A 133 -32.28 -46.43 32.84
C SER A 133 -32.43 -47.59 31.85
N SER A 134 -31.34 -48.28 31.50
CA SER A 134 -31.40 -49.60 30.87
C SER A 134 -31.61 -50.65 31.96
N GLN A 135 -32.90 -50.92 32.21
CA GLN A 135 -33.35 -52.07 32.95
C GLN A 135 -32.98 -53.36 32.18
N SER A 136 -32.57 -54.38 32.94
CA SER A 136 -32.50 -55.81 32.61
C SER A 136 -31.44 -56.29 31.61
N GLY A 137 -30.44 -56.99 32.18
CA GLY A 137 -29.56 -57.91 31.46
C GLY A 137 -28.10 -57.49 31.52
N VAL A 138 -27.32 -58.08 32.42
CA VAL A 138 -25.85 -57.95 32.39
C VAL A 138 -25.36 -58.71 31.14
N GLY A 139 -25.10 -57.95 30.08
CA GLY A 139 -24.58 -58.47 28.83
C GLY A 139 -24.33 -57.34 27.84
N ASP A 140 -23.05 -56.97 27.71
CA ASP A 140 -22.46 -56.15 26.64
C ASP A 140 -22.92 -54.68 26.54
N ASP A 141 -22.56 -53.88 27.54
CA ASP A 141 -22.79 -52.42 27.52
C ASP A 141 -21.48 -51.63 27.73
N GLY A 142 -20.35 -52.14 27.25
CA GLY A 142 -19.04 -51.43 27.19
C GLY A 142 -18.46 -50.90 28.52
N ILE A 143 -19.13 -51.16 29.64
CA ILE A 143 -18.79 -50.67 30.97
C ILE A 143 -17.98 -51.75 31.69
N ASP A 144 -16.77 -51.39 32.11
CA ASP A 144 -15.89 -52.25 32.90
C ASP A 144 -16.34 -52.31 34.37
N TYR A 145 -16.53 -53.52 34.88
CA TYR A 145 -17.01 -53.81 36.23
C TYR A 145 -15.91 -54.35 37.17
N ASP A 146 -14.63 -54.26 36.79
CA ASP A 146 -13.48 -54.75 37.57
C ASP A 146 -13.28 -54.03 38.92
N TRP A 147 -13.88 -52.86 39.10
CA TRP A 147 -13.85 -52.09 40.35
C TRP A 147 -14.87 -52.56 41.40
N ILE A 148 -15.82 -53.43 41.02
CA ILE A 148 -16.85 -53.94 41.93
C ILE A 148 -16.36 -55.25 42.56
N PRO A 149 -16.47 -55.41 43.89
CA PRO A 149 -16.13 -56.67 44.55
C PRO A 149 -16.89 -57.86 43.94
N LYS A 150 -16.18 -58.95 43.66
CA LYS A 150 -16.74 -60.14 43.00
C LYS A 150 -17.90 -60.78 43.77
N SER A 151 -17.99 -60.54 45.08
CA SER A 151 -19.11 -60.95 45.94
C SER A 151 -20.43 -60.31 45.51
N THR A 152 -20.42 -59.00 45.24
CA THR A 152 -21.59 -58.23 44.80
C THR A 152 -22.05 -58.62 43.40
N LEU A 153 -21.13 -58.88 42.46
CA LEU A 153 -21.47 -59.38 41.13
C LEU A 153 -22.16 -60.76 41.19
N SER A 154 -21.69 -61.62 42.10
CA SER A 154 -22.25 -62.96 42.30
C SER A 154 -23.62 -62.95 42.98
N GLU A 155 -23.89 -61.94 43.82
CA GLU A 155 -25.22 -61.69 44.40
C GLU A 155 -26.20 -61.14 43.38
N LEU A 156 -25.76 -60.24 42.49
CA LEU A 156 -26.59 -59.70 41.41
C LEU A 156 -27.04 -60.80 40.43
N ASN A 157 -26.19 -61.79 40.19
CA ASN A 157 -26.47 -62.90 39.29
C ASN A 157 -27.30 -64.02 39.95
N LYS A 158 -27.50 -63.98 41.27
CA LYS A 158 -28.43 -64.88 41.97
C LYS A 158 -29.85 -64.35 41.81
N SER A 159 -30.57 -64.96 40.88
CA SER A 159 -32.00 -64.69 40.68
C SER A 159 -32.78 -64.83 42.01
N PRO A 160 -33.67 -63.88 42.34
CA PRO A 160 -34.45 -63.98 43.57
C PRO A 160 -35.39 -65.19 43.47
N LYS A 161 -35.27 -66.12 44.44
CA LYS A 161 -36.21 -67.24 44.62
C LYS A 161 -37.62 -66.67 44.76
N ARG A 162 -38.44 -66.94 43.75
CA ARG A 162 -39.87 -66.57 43.62
C ARG A 162 -40.67 -67.02 44.86
N SER A 163 -41.04 -66.08 45.73
CA SER A 163 -42.01 -66.32 46.81
C SER A 163 -43.42 -66.52 46.23
N PRO A 164 -44.23 -67.45 46.76
CA PRO A 164 -45.54 -67.76 46.16
C PRO A 164 -46.54 -66.62 46.37
N ARG A 165 -47.22 -66.27 45.28
CA ARG A 165 -48.24 -65.23 45.15
C ARG A 165 -49.50 -65.62 45.94
N ARG A 166 -49.72 -65.01 47.10
CA ARG A 166 -50.94 -65.18 47.92
C ARG A 166 -52.04 -64.27 47.35
N SER A 167 -53.13 -64.87 46.85
CA SER A 167 -54.31 -64.14 46.35
C SER A 167 -55.21 -63.68 47.50
N PRO A 168 -55.67 -62.41 47.54
CA PRO A 168 -56.74 -61.99 48.43
C PRO A 168 -58.11 -62.33 47.85
N ARG A 169 -58.83 -63.19 48.55
CA ARG A 169 -60.20 -63.64 48.31
C ARG A 169 -61.22 -62.52 48.64
N LEU A 170 -62.26 -62.41 47.80
CA LEU A 170 -63.41 -61.51 47.91
C LEU A 170 -63.96 -61.33 49.34
N ARG A 171 -64.50 -60.13 49.60
CA ARG A 171 -65.77 -59.96 50.36
C ARG A 171 -66.60 -58.79 49.81
N LYS A 172 -67.90 -59.06 49.68
CA LYS A 172 -69.01 -58.24 49.21
C LYS A 172 -69.93 -57.95 50.42
N GLY A 173 -70.63 -56.81 50.42
CA GLY A 173 -71.63 -56.38 51.42
C GLY A 173 -71.06 -55.29 52.32
N GLU A 174 -71.70 -54.13 52.52
CA GLU A 174 -73.13 -53.77 52.55
C GLU A 174 -73.40 -52.45 51.81
#